data_AF-A0AB36JDJ0-F1
#
_entry.id   AF-A0AB36JDJ0-F1
#
_cell.length_a   1.000
_cell.length_b   1.000
_cell.length_c   1.000
_cell.angle_alpha   90.00
_cell.angle_beta   90.00
_cell.angle_gamma   90.00
#
_symmetry.space_group_name_H-M   'P 1'
#
loop_
_entity.id
_entity.type
_entity.pdbx_description
1 polymer ?
#
loop_
_entity_poly.entity_id
_entity_poly.type
_entity_poly.pdbx_seq_one_letter_code
_entity_poly.pdbx_strand_id
1 'polypeptide(L)'
;MMDLKLAPSFSLIALNAQRSLQMTTVKKVSLRCMAAAVILELYLEGCFTQSENKLTLHKEALDQSYSTLYRETVLQPLLHNSAEVTGDLNWWLKKASRKSNHQLKKFETAISDDLQAMNLLEDIPSLIGSDMYFDSAEVEIRAYRSNMEAYTSITENMRAEILEEGPVTDEVICMLWLLRECGCMQDFFSLNELEQVNIKLHDLYQSNLWAKALFPIQIRQGVELGIKRFLALKTKFAKTFIGSSLNLIFPALERSRAVFIETESWFDNSNQRLDAVITRLMSYGHEVKVLERGSIATLKIDNLLYDAIPHFVMMKVPIQGVRLIPKRPL
;
A
#
# COMPACT_ATOMS: atom_id res chain seq x y z
N MET A 1 -22.44 -2.69 -1.15
CA MET A 1 -21.03 -2.28 -1.06
C MET A 1 -20.84 -1.65 0.30
N MET A 2 -19.79 -2.01 1.03
CA MET A 2 -19.51 -1.42 2.33
C MET A 2 -18.96 -0.02 2.11
N ASP A 3 -19.64 1.00 2.64
CA ASP A 3 -19.23 2.39 2.51
C ASP A 3 -18.08 2.64 3.50
N LEU A 4 -16.85 2.41 3.03
CA LEU A 4 -15.64 2.51 3.83
C LEU A 4 -15.09 3.92 3.76
N LYS A 5 -14.71 4.44 4.93
CA LYS A 5 -14.10 5.75 5.05
C LYS A 5 -12.69 5.77 4.45
N LEU A 6 -12.19 6.96 4.13
CA LEU A 6 -10.92 7.15 3.44
C LEU A 6 -9.73 6.42 4.11
N ALA A 7 -9.59 6.48 5.44
CA ALA A 7 -8.47 5.88 6.15
C ALA A 7 -8.53 4.34 6.18
N PRO A 8 -9.66 3.68 6.54
CA PRO A 8 -9.87 2.25 6.30
C PRO A 8 -9.62 1.83 4.85
N SER A 9 -10.18 2.54 3.87
CA SER A 9 -10.02 2.25 2.44
C SER A 9 -8.55 2.29 2.00
N PHE A 10 -7.84 3.37 2.34
CA PHE A 10 -6.41 3.47 2.04
C PHE A 10 -5.58 2.45 2.83
N SER A 11 -5.99 2.07 4.04
CA SER A 11 -5.29 1.08 4.86
C SER A 11 -5.34 -0.32 4.27
N LEU A 12 -6.45 -0.70 3.64
CA LEU A 12 -6.55 -1.96 2.88
C LEU A 12 -5.56 -1.99 1.71
N ILE A 13 -5.31 -0.86 1.07
CA ILE A 13 -4.28 -0.74 0.03
C ILE A 13 -2.87 -0.80 0.64
N ALA A 14 -2.66 0.01 1.67
CA ALA A 14 -1.35 0.28 2.24
C ALA A 14 -0.79 -0.90 3.04
N LEU A 15 -1.63 -1.70 3.71
CA LEU A 15 -1.21 -2.86 4.50
C LEU A 15 -1.12 -4.15 3.68
N ASN A 16 -1.79 -4.23 2.52
CA ASN A 16 -1.78 -5.43 1.70
C ASN A 16 -0.34 -5.92 1.40
N ALA A 17 -0.11 -7.22 1.64
CA ALA A 17 1.18 -7.90 1.52
C ALA A 17 2.32 -7.33 2.38
N GLN A 18 2.04 -6.47 3.35
CA GLN A 18 3.04 -5.99 4.31
C GLN A 18 3.19 -6.97 5.48
N ARG A 19 4.40 -7.04 6.04
CA ARG A 19 4.69 -7.88 7.20
C ARG A 19 3.89 -7.43 8.41
N SER A 20 3.09 -8.31 9.00
CA SER A 20 2.29 -7.98 10.18
C SER A 20 3.15 -7.85 11.44
N LEU A 21 4.10 -8.78 11.63
CA LEU A 21 4.92 -8.84 12.85
C LEU A 21 6.06 -7.81 12.88
N GLN A 22 6.70 -7.53 11.75
CA GLN A 22 7.92 -6.70 11.71
C GLN A 22 7.67 -5.29 11.18
N MET A 23 8.26 -4.29 11.85
CA MET A 23 8.18 -2.89 11.46
C MET A 23 9.27 -2.53 10.44
N THR A 24 8.99 -2.80 9.15
CA THR A 24 9.90 -2.49 8.04
C THR A 24 9.94 -0.99 7.71
N THR A 25 10.91 -0.55 6.91
CA THR A 25 10.99 0.84 6.47
C THR A 25 9.79 1.21 5.59
N VAL A 26 9.38 0.31 4.69
CA VAL A 26 8.19 0.48 3.84
C VAL A 26 6.93 0.59 4.69
N LYS A 27 6.74 -0.32 5.65
CA LYS A 27 5.58 -0.26 6.55
C LYS A 27 5.51 1.05 7.32
N LYS A 28 6.65 1.59 7.77
CA LYS A 28 6.67 2.93 8.40
C LYS A 28 6.18 4.02 7.47
N VAL A 29 6.53 4.00 6.18
CA VAL A 29 6.03 4.99 5.20
C VAL A 29 4.51 4.85 5.05
N SER A 30 4.02 3.63 4.89
CA SER A 30 2.59 3.33 4.78
C SER A 30 1.81 3.80 6.01
N LEU A 31 2.25 3.45 7.22
CA LEU A 31 1.60 3.85 8.46
C LEU A 31 1.58 5.37 8.67
N ARG A 32 2.61 6.09 8.22
CA ARG A 32 2.62 7.56 8.26
C ARG A 32 1.60 8.18 7.31
N CYS A 33 1.44 7.60 6.11
CA CYS A 33 0.43 8.02 5.15
C CYS A 33 -0.97 7.67 5.66
N MET A 34 -1.18 6.48 6.23
CA MET A 34 -2.43 6.09 6.87
C MET A 34 -2.80 7.03 8.03
N ALA A 35 -1.82 7.46 8.85
CA ALA A 35 -2.08 8.45 9.89
C ALA A 35 -2.47 9.83 9.32
N ALA A 36 -1.93 10.22 8.17
CA ALA A 36 -2.37 11.42 7.45
C ALA A 36 -3.77 11.23 6.83
N ALA A 37 -4.10 10.02 6.36
CA ALA A 37 -5.42 9.68 5.83
C ALA A 37 -6.51 9.88 6.90
N VAL A 38 -6.23 9.63 8.18
CA VAL A 38 -7.16 9.94 9.28
C VAL A 38 -7.51 11.42 9.36
N ILE A 39 -6.55 12.31 9.14
CA ILE A 39 -6.81 13.76 9.13
C ILE A 39 -7.67 14.15 7.92
N LEU A 40 -7.36 13.59 6.74
CA LEU A 40 -8.13 13.83 5.53
C LEU A 40 -9.56 13.29 5.64
N GLU A 41 -9.74 12.12 6.25
CA GLU A 41 -11.04 11.52 6.55
C GLU A 41 -11.90 12.44 7.41
N LEU A 42 -11.36 12.97 8.51
CA LEU A 42 -12.07 13.92 9.37
C LEU A 42 -12.38 15.25 8.67
N TYR A 43 -11.53 15.65 7.73
CA TYR A 43 -11.78 16.83 6.90
C TYR A 43 -12.97 16.59 5.94
N LEU A 44 -13.00 15.44 5.27
CA LEU A 44 -14.10 15.06 4.38
C LEU A 44 -15.43 14.89 5.13
N GLU A 45 -15.38 14.46 6.40
CA GLU A 45 -16.56 14.36 7.28
C GLU A 45 -17.02 15.71 7.86
N GLY A 46 -16.30 16.80 7.61
CA GLY A 46 -16.65 18.12 8.12
C GLY A 46 -16.40 18.31 9.62
N CYS A 47 -15.53 17.51 10.24
CA CYS A 47 -15.21 17.61 11.67
C CYS A 47 -14.36 18.85 12.03
N PHE A 48 -13.77 19.52 11.04
CA PHE A 48 -12.98 20.73 11.24
C PHE A 48 -13.81 22.00 11.03
N THR A 49 -13.72 22.93 11.96
CA THR A 49 -14.20 24.30 11.72
C THR A 49 -13.14 25.06 10.92
N GLN A 50 -13.55 25.58 9.77
CA GLN A 50 -12.67 26.30 8.85
C GLN A 50 -12.79 27.81 9.11
N SER A 51 -11.66 28.45 9.42
CA SER A 51 -11.56 29.91 9.52
C SER A 51 -10.35 30.38 8.71
N GLU A 52 -10.61 31.11 7.63
CA GLU A 52 -9.61 31.55 6.65
C GLU A 52 -8.79 30.38 6.09
N ASN A 53 -7.58 30.16 6.61
CA ASN A 53 -6.63 29.13 6.20
C ASN A 53 -6.25 28.18 7.36
N LYS A 54 -7.06 28.19 8.42
CA LYS A 54 -6.85 27.40 9.64
C LYS A 54 -8.00 26.42 9.83
N LEU A 55 -7.63 25.22 10.22
CA LEU A 55 -8.52 24.13 10.60
C LEU A 55 -8.46 23.97 12.12
N THR A 56 -9.60 24.13 12.77
CA THR A 56 -9.74 23.92 14.21
C THR A 56 -10.50 22.63 14.46
N LEU A 57 -9.94 21.76 15.30
CA LEU A 57 -10.59 20.54 15.76
C LEU A 57 -10.95 20.70 17.23
N HIS A 58 -12.25 20.60 17.54
CA HIS A 58 -12.75 20.59 18.90
C HIS A 58 -12.78 19.16 19.44
N LYS A 59 -12.33 18.96 20.68
CA LYS A 59 -12.27 17.64 21.30
C LYS A 59 -13.66 16.98 21.42
N GLU A 60 -14.68 17.79 21.67
CA GLU A 60 -16.08 17.36 21.80
C GLU A 60 -16.64 16.72 20.52
N ALA A 61 -16.10 17.09 19.34
CA ALA A 61 -16.47 16.50 18.06
C ALA A 61 -15.99 15.03 17.94
N LEU A 62 -15.07 14.60 18.80
CA LEU A 62 -14.61 13.21 18.88
C LEU A 62 -15.45 12.39 19.86
N ASP A 63 -16.05 13.01 20.88
CA ASP A 63 -16.78 12.30 21.93
C ASP A 63 -18.18 11.84 21.48
N GLN A 64 -18.69 12.38 20.37
CA GLN A 64 -19.99 11.99 19.80
C GLN A 64 -19.81 10.94 18.71
N SER A 65 -20.25 9.69 18.95
CA SER A 65 -20.60 8.62 17.97
C SER A 65 -19.64 8.23 16.83
N TYR A 66 -18.52 8.94 16.62
CA TYR A 66 -17.61 8.83 15.47
C TYR A 66 -16.18 8.42 15.88
N SER A 67 -15.94 8.13 17.16
CA SER A 67 -14.62 7.76 17.66
C SER A 67 -14.35 6.28 17.44
N THR A 68 -13.63 5.95 16.38
CA THR A 68 -12.98 4.66 16.25
C THR A 68 -11.61 4.70 16.94
N LEU A 69 -11.18 3.57 17.50
CA LEU A 69 -9.93 3.49 18.24
C LEU A 69 -8.73 3.99 17.40
N TYR A 70 -8.71 3.67 16.10
CA TYR A 70 -7.64 4.11 15.21
C TYR A 70 -7.55 5.64 15.11
N ARG A 71 -8.69 6.36 15.07
CA ARG A 71 -8.73 7.83 15.06
C ARG A 71 -8.13 8.39 16.34
N GLU A 72 -8.54 7.84 17.49
CA GLU A 72 -8.03 8.28 18.80
C GLU A 72 -6.51 8.13 18.89
N THR A 73 -5.95 7.02 18.42
CA THR A 73 -4.49 6.84 18.45
C THR A 73 -3.73 7.88 17.62
N VAL A 74 -4.37 8.44 16.59
CA VAL A 74 -3.79 9.52 15.79
C VAL A 74 -3.97 10.86 16.47
N LEU A 75 -5.17 11.14 17.00
CA LEU A 75 -5.60 12.46 17.47
C LEU A 75 -5.26 12.77 18.92
N GLN A 76 -5.32 11.79 19.85
CA GLN A 76 -4.99 12.03 21.26
C GLN A 76 -3.59 12.67 21.44
N PRO A 77 -2.53 12.21 20.74
CA PRO A 77 -1.23 12.86 20.82
C PRO A 77 -1.18 14.28 20.22
N LEU A 78 -2.17 14.65 19.39
CA LEU A 78 -2.27 15.97 18.76
C LEU A 78 -3.04 16.96 19.64
N LEU A 79 -4.14 16.50 20.25
CA LEU A 79 -5.03 17.30 21.06
C LEU A 79 -4.55 17.48 22.51
N HIS A 80 -3.81 16.52 23.05
CA HIS A 80 -3.33 16.55 24.44
C HIS A 80 -4.48 16.93 25.42
N ASN A 81 -4.24 17.87 26.34
CA ASN A 81 -5.23 18.37 27.30
C ASN A 81 -5.97 19.62 26.80
N SER A 82 -5.76 20.02 25.55
CA SER A 82 -6.43 21.20 24.99
C SER A 82 -7.85 20.86 24.52
N ALA A 83 -8.77 21.78 24.76
CA ALA A 83 -10.17 21.65 24.31
C ALA A 83 -10.29 21.81 22.79
N GLU A 84 -9.39 22.59 22.18
CA GLU A 84 -9.32 22.83 20.75
C GLU A 84 -7.86 22.96 20.30
N VAL A 85 -7.58 22.50 19.08
CA VAL A 85 -6.30 22.72 18.40
C VAL A 85 -6.56 23.32 17.05
N THR A 86 -5.83 24.38 16.72
CA THR A 86 -5.91 25.07 15.45
C THR A 86 -4.58 24.97 14.71
N GLY A 87 -4.63 24.62 13.43
CA GLY A 87 -3.47 24.54 12.56
C GLY A 87 -3.87 24.59 11.09
N ASP A 88 -2.92 24.91 10.20
CA ASP A 88 -3.16 24.77 8.76
C ASP A 88 -3.15 23.28 8.36
N LEU A 89 -3.64 22.97 7.15
CA LEU A 89 -3.71 21.59 6.65
C LEU A 89 -2.32 20.92 6.63
N ASN A 90 -1.30 21.66 6.21
CA ASN A 90 0.09 21.19 6.15
C ASN A 90 0.62 20.78 7.53
N TRP A 91 0.31 21.56 8.56
CA TRP A 91 0.65 21.30 9.94
C TRP A 91 -0.02 20.03 10.42
N TRP A 92 -1.33 19.89 10.20
CA TRP A 92 -2.08 18.70 10.61
C TRP A 92 -1.51 17.43 9.97
N LEU A 93 -1.32 17.42 8.65
CA LEU A 93 -0.80 16.26 7.92
C LEU A 93 0.65 15.91 8.33
N LYS A 94 1.51 16.92 8.52
CA LYS A 94 2.89 16.69 9.01
C LYS A 94 2.92 16.23 10.46
N LYS A 95 2.03 16.73 11.31
CA LYS A 95 2.02 16.35 12.72
C LYS A 95 1.48 14.93 12.90
N ALA A 96 0.43 14.56 12.16
CA ALA A 96 -0.11 13.21 12.16
C ALA A 96 0.89 12.17 11.62
N SER A 97 1.65 12.49 10.57
CA SER A 97 2.67 11.61 9.99
C SER A 97 3.98 11.54 10.81
N ARG A 98 4.27 12.51 11.68
CA ARG A 98 5.47 12.52 12.53
C ARG A 98 5.25 11.78 13.84
N LYS A 99 5.09 10.46 13.78
CA LYS A 99 4.92 9.57 14.93
C LYS A 99 6.15 8.72 15.21
N SER A 100 6.35 8.36 16.49
CA SER A 100 7.39 7.40 16.91
C SER A 100 7.01 5.98 16.50
N ASN A 101 7.98 5.05 16.44
CA ASN A 101 7.70 3.66 16.09
C ASN A 101 6.66 3.01 17.03
N HIS A 102 6.69 3.36 18.33
CA HIS A 102 5.72 2.86 19.30
C HIS A 102 4.30 3.35 18.99
N GLN A 103 4.16 4.64 18.66
CA GLN A 103 2.87 5.21 18.27
C GLN A 103 2.35 4.63 16.95
N LEU A 104 3.24 4.43 15.96
CA LEU A 104 2.88 3.79 14.69
C LEU A 104 2.42 2.35 14.91
N LYS A 105 3.07 1.58 15.80
CA LYS A 105 2.63 0.22 16.12
C LYS A 105 1.27 0.21 16.82
N LYS A 106 1.04 1.10 17.78
CA LYS A 106 -0.28 1.23 18.44
C LYS A 106 -1.38 1.56 17.42
N PHE A 107 -1.09 2.46 16.48
CA PHE A 107 -2.00 2.82 15.41
C PHE A 107 -2.25 1.66 14.43
N GLU A 108 -1.19 0.96 14.02
CA GLU A 108 -1.29 -0.24 13.18
C GLU A 108 -2.22 -1.27 13.79
N THR A 109 -2.04 -1.60 15.08
CA THR A 109 -2.92 -2.53 15.81
C THR A 109 -4.36 -2.02 15.85
N ALA A 110 -4.58 -0.75 16.21
CA ALA A 110 -5.93 -0.22 16.31
C ALA A 110 -6.70 -0.25 14.98
N ILE A 111 -6.04 0.00 13.85
CA ILE A 111 -6.68 -0.04 12.53
C ILE A 111 -6.77 -1.47 11.97
N SER A 112 -5.79 -2.34 12.25
CA SER A 112 -5.86 -3.73 11.83
C SER A 112 -6.99 -4.47 12.55
N ASP A 113 -7.17 -4.22 13.84
CA ASP A 113 -8.23 -4.84 14.65
C ASP A 113 -9.62 -4.39 14.17
N ASP A 114 -9.77 -3.11 13.83
CA ASP A 114 -11.00 -2.55 13.25
C ASP A 114 -11.35 -3.21 11.90
N LEU A 115 -10.37 -3.32 11.00
CA LEU A 115 -10.55 -3.96 9.69
C LEU A 115 -10.76 -5.48 9.80
N GLN A 116 -10.11 -6.15 10.75
CA GLN A 116 -10.30 -7.57 11.04
C GLN A 116 -11.71 -7.85 11.58
N ALA A 117 -12.22 -7.00 12.48
CA ALA A 117 -13.59 -7.11 12.99
C ALA A 117 -14.64 -6.99 11.87
N MET A 118 -14.32 -6.30 10.79
CA MET A 118 -15.16 -6.17 9.59
C MET A 118 -14.92 -7.29 8.55
N ASN A 119 -14.02 -8.25 8.81
CA ASN A 119 -13.56 -9.28 7.86
C ASN A 119 -12.96 -8.70 6.57
N LEU A 120 -12.32 -7.53 6.67
CA LEU A 120 -11.69 -6.83 5.54
C LEU A 120 -10.18 -7.02 5.49
N LEU A 121 -9.56 -7.46 6.58
CA LEU A 121 -8.14 -7.69 6.69
C LEU A 121 -7.91 -9.00 7.47
N GLU A 122 -6.93 -9.79 7.06
CA GLU A 122 -6.52 -11.01 7.74
C GLU A 122 -5.01 -11.03 7.90
N ASP A 123 -4.52 -11.73 8.92
CA ASP A 123 -3.10 -12.03 9.09
C ASP A 123 -2.84 -13.47 8.65
N ILE A 124 -2.07 -13.65 7.58
CA ILE A 124 -1.77 -14.96 6.98
C ILE A 124 -0.25 -15.19 6.87
N PRO A 125 0.21 -16.44 6.66
CA PRO A 125 1.58 -16.69 6.23
C PRO A 125 1.93 -15.84 5.00
N SER A 126 3.11 -15.25 5.01
CA SER A 126 3.58 -14.41 3.90
C SER A 126 4.01 -15.29 2.73
N LEU A 127 3.74 -14.82 1.51
CA LEU A 127 4.28 -15.44 0.29
C LEU A 127 5.82 -15.52 0.32
N ILE A 128 6.49 -14.54 0.95
CA ILE A 128 7.94 -14.57 1.13
C ILE A 128 8.36 -15.69 2.09
N GLY A 129 7.55 -16.01 3.09
CA GLY A 129 7.79 -17.15 3.97
C GLY A 129 7.72 -18.49 3.23
N SER A 130 6.99 -18.54 2.11
CA SER A 130 6.92 -19.72 1.24
C SER A 130 8.14 -19.90 0.34
N ASP A 131 9.06 -18.93 0.30
CA ASP A 131 10.30 -19.05 -0.45
C ASP A 131 11.16 -20.18 0.13
N MET A 132 11.77 -20.98 -0.75
CA MET A 132 12.62 -22.12 -0.38
C MET A 132 13.64 -21.79 0.73
N TYR A 133 14.25 -20.60 0.72
CA TYR A 133 15.26 -20.24 1.72
C TYR A 133 14.66 -19.89 3.09
N PHE A 134 13.45 -19.33 3.13
CA PHE A 134 12.79 -18.99 4.39
C PHE A 134 12.08 -20.20 4.99
N ASP A 135 11.47 -21.01 4.13
CA ASP A 135 10.78 -22.25 4.51
C ASP A 135 11.76 -23.26 5.14
N SER A 136 12.91 -23.47 4.49
CA SER A 136 13.97 -24.34 5.03
C SER A 136 14.64 -23.83 6.31
N ALA A 137 14.48 -22.55 6.64
CA ALA A 137 14.99 -21.95 7.87
C ALA A 137 13.95 -21.91 9.00
N GLU A 138 12.74 -22.44 8.78
CA GLU A 138 11.62 -22.46 9.74
C GLU A 138 11.29 -21.07 10.30
N VAL A 139 11.49 -20.01 9.50
CA VAL A 139 11.22 -18.63 9.93
C VAL A 139 9.77 -18.29 9.62
N GLU A 140 8.96 -18.12 10.67
CA GLU A 140 7.59 -17.64 10.51
C GLU A 140 7.57 -16.18 10.05
N ILE A 141 7.18 -15.96 8.79
CA ILE A 141 6.95 -14.64 8.22
C ILE A 141 5.46 -14.53 7.94
N ARG A 142 4.81 -13.55 8.57
CA ARG A 142 3.39 -13.28 8.39
C ARG A 142 3.14 -11.95 7.70
N ALA A 143 2.04 -11.84 6.98
CA ALA A 143 1.65 -10.66 6.24
C ALA A 143 0.14 -10.42 6.28
N TYR A 144 -0.26 -9.16 6.11
CA TYR A 144 -1.67 -8.84 5.96
C TYR A 144 -2.17 -9.17 4.55
N ARG A 145 -3.35 -9.80 4.49
CA ARG A 145 -4.15 -9.97 3.28
C ARG A 145 -5.44 -9.17 3.41
N SER A 146 -5.62 -8.21 2.52
CA SER A 146 -6.89 -7.48 2.42
C SER A 146 -7.94 -8.33 1.72
N ASN A 147 -9.21 -8.17 2.08
CA ASN A 147 -10.32 -8.82 1.40
C ASN A 147 -10.30 -8.48 -0.10
N MET A 148 -10.37 -9.50 -0.96
CA MET A 148 -10.16 -9.37 -2.40
C MET A 148 -11.24 -8.53 -3.11
N GLU A 149 -12.49 -8.67 -2.70
CA GLU A 149 -13.60 -7.92 -3.29
C GLU A 149 -13.52 -6.45 -2.93
N ALA A 150 -13.31 -6.15 -1.63
CA ALA A 150 -13.13 -4.79 -1.16
C ALA A 150 -11.90 -4.13 -1.78
N TYR A 151 -10.76 -4.82 -1.79
CA TYR A 151 -9.52 -4.32 -2.40
C TYR A 151 -9.72 -4.00 -3.88
N THR A 152 -10.29 -4.94 -4.65
CA THR A 152 -10.53 -4.74 -6.09
C THR A 152 -11.51 -3.60 -6.32
N SER A 153 -12.59 -3.51 -5.54
CA SER A 153 -13.56 -2.42 -5.66
C SER A 153 -12.92 -1.05 -5.41
N ILE A 154 -12.12 -0.90 -4.34
CA ILE A 154 -11.47 0.38 -4.01
C ILE A 154 -10.48 0.76 -5.12
N THR A 155 -9.67 -0.19 -5.59
CA THR A 155 -8.63 0.09 -6.58
C THR A 155 -9.21 0.39 -7.96
N GLU A 156 -10.21 -0.37 -8.40
CA GLU A 156 -10.83 -0.15 -9.71
C GLU A 156 -11.70 1.11 -9.74
N ASN A 157 -12.46 1.41 -8.68
CA ASN A 157 -13.24 2.65 -8.61
C ASN A 157 -12.33 3.88 -8.70
N MET A 158 -11.26 3.90 -7.92
CA MET A 158 -10.27 4.98 -7.95
C MET A 158 -9.58 5.09 -9.32
N ARG A 159 -9.20 3.95 -9.92
CA ARG A 159 -8.57 3.93 -11.26
C ARG A 159 -9.53 4.45 -12.33
N ALA A 160 -10.78 4.01 -12.34
CA ALA A 160 -11.79 4.44 -13.29
C ALA A 160 -12.00 5.96 -13.20
N GLU A 161 -12.18 6.50 -12.00
CA GLU A 161 -12.41 7.93 -11.81
C GLU A 161 -11.21 8.81 -12.25
N ILE A 162 -9.99 8.30 -12.14
CA ILE A 162 -8.79 9.00 -12.59
C ILE A 162 -8.59 8.93 -14.10
N LEU A 163 -8.77 7.74 -14.69
CA LEU A 163 -8.43 7.47 -16.10
C LEU A 163 -9.57 7.80 -17.06
N GLU A 164 -10.81 7.82 -16.58
CA GLU A 164 -11.98 8.16 -17.39
C GLU A 164 -12.26 9.68 -17.38
N GLU A 165 -13.04 10.11 -18.38
CA GLU A 165 -13.51 11.48 -18.50
C GLU A 165 -14.62 11.74 -17.49
N GLY A 166 -14.43 12.75 -16.64
CA GLY A 166 -15.39 13.07 -15.58
C GLY A 166 -14.77 13.87 -14.43
N PRO A 167 -15.64 14.39 -13.53
CA PRO A 167 -15.19 15.02 -12.30
C PRO A 167 -14.56 13.99 -11.37
N VAL A 168 -13.53 14.42 -10.64
CA VAL A 168 -12.89 13.60 -9.60
C VAL A 168 -13.35 14.12 -8.24
N THR A 169 -13.83 13.21 -7.42
CA THR A 169 -14.26 13.40 -6.04
C THR A 169 -13.09 13.78 -5.13
N ASP A 170 -13.40 14.49 -4.05
CA ASP A 170 -12.38 14.88 -3.07
C ASP A 170 -11.75 13.68 -2.36
N GLU A 171 -12.47 12.55 -2.27
CA GLU A 171 -11.94 11.29 -1.74
C GLU A 171 -10.86 10.71 -2.66
N VAL A 172 -11.11 10.62 -3.97
CA VAL A 172 -10.11 10.13 -4.93
C VAL A 172 -8.93 11.09 -5.06
N ILE A 173 -9.14 12.41 -4.95
CA ILE A 173 -8.05 13.40 -4.83
C ILE A 173 -7.16 13.09 -3.61
N CYS A 174 -7.77 12.80 -2.46
CA CYS A 174 -7.04 12.38 -1.26
C CYS A 174 -6.29 11.06 -1.46
N MET A 175 -6.95 10.06 -2.04
CA MET A 175 -6.37 8.74 -2.31
C MET A 175 -5.15 8.85 -3.23
N LEU A 176 -5.24 9.65 -4.29
CA LEU A 176 -4.16 9.89 -5.23
C LEU A 176 -2.97 10.60 -4.57
N TRP A 177 -3.23 11.58 -3.70
CA TRP A 177 -2.18 12.20 -2.90
C TRP A 177 -1.50 11.19 -1.95
N LEU A 178 -2.27 10.34 -1.29
CA LEU A 178 -1.76 9.30 -0.39
C LEU A 178 -0.90 8.27 -1.13
N LEU A 179 -1.32 7.81 -2.32
CA LEU A 179 -0.53 6.92 -3.18
C LEU A 179 0.79 7.56 -3.61
N ARG A 180 0.78 8.85 -3.94
CA ARG A 180 1.98 9.62 -4.29
C ARG A 180 2.95 9.74 -3.12
N GLU A 181 2.45 10.05 -1.92
CA GLU A 181 3.29 10.20 -0.73
C GLU A 181 3.81 8.85 -0.22
N CYS A 182 3.00 7.79 -0.33
CA CYS A 182 3.42 6.44 0.02
C CYS A 182 4.39 5.85 -1.01
N GLY A 183 4.32 6.27 -2.28
CA GLY A 183 5.15 5.77 -3.38
C GLY A 183 4.60 4.52 -4.07
N CYS A 184 3.28 4.29 -3.99
CA CYS A 184 2.62 3.08 -4.52
C CYS A 184 2.01 3.28 -5.92
N MET A 185 2.17 4.43 -6.57
CA MET A 185 1.55 4.70 -7.88
C MET A 185 1.84 3.61 -8.92
N GLN A 186 3.07 3.07 -8.94
CA GLN A 186 3.49 2.03 -9.89
C GLN A 186 2.91 0.65 -9.60
N ASP A 187 2.32 0.45 -8.43
CA ASP A 187 1.62 -0.79 -8.08
C ASP A 187 0.22 -0.80 -8.73
N PHE A 188 -0.35 0.38 -9.02
CA PHE A 188 -1.71 0.53 -9.53
C PHE A 188 -1.78 0.95 -10.99
N PHE A 189 -0.84 1.75 -11.48
CA PHE A 189 -0.89 2.31 -12.83
C PHE A 189 0.27 1.82 -13.68
N SER A 190 -0.02 1.50 -14.95
CA SER A 190 1.02 1.19 -15.93
C SER A 190 1.84 2.42 -16.31
N LEU A 191 2.93 2.24 -17.05
CA LEU A 191 3.76 3.37 -17.48
C LEU A 191 2.97 4.37 -18.33
N ASN A 192 2.12 3.89 -19.22
CA ASN A 192 1.29 4.73 -20.07
C ASN A 192 0.19 5.43 -19.24
N GLU A 193 -0.43 4.71 -18.31
CA GLU A 193 -1.44 5.27 -17.42
C GLU A 193 -0.84 6.33 -16.49
N LEU A 194 0.40 6.16 -16.02
CA LEU A 194 1.07 7.16 -15.18
C LEU A 194 1.25 8.51 -15.89
N GLU A 195 1.44 8.52 -17.21
CA GLU A 195 1.46 9.75 -17.99
C GLU A 195 0.09 10.45 -17.95
N GLN A 196 -1.00 9.69 -18.13
CA GLN A 196 -2.36 10.20 -18.02
C GLN A 196 -2.68 10.70 -16.61
N VAL A 197 -2.29 9.95 -15.57
CA VAL A 197 -2.44 10.36 -14.16
C VAL A 197 -1.70 11.66 -13.89
N ASN A 198 -0.51 11.86 -14.46
CA ASN A 198 0.23 13.11 -14.29
C ASN A 198 -0.47 14.32 -14.94
N ILE A 199 -1.06 14.12 -16.11
CA ILE A 199 -1.88 15.16 -16.77
C ILE A 199 -3.09 15.48 -15.88
N LYS A 200 -3.85 14.46 -15.46
CA LYS A 200 -5.00 14.63 -14.57
C LYS A 200 -4.64 15.34 -13.26
N LEU A 201 -3.50 15.00 -12.64
CA LEU A 201 -2.98 15.68 -11.44
C LEU A 201 -2.75 17.17 -11.66
N HIS A 202 -2.18 17.54 -12.82
CA HIS A 202 -1.93 18.93 -13.17
C HIS A 202 -3.23 19.69 -13.42
N ASP A 203 -4.18 19.08 -14.13
CA ASP A 203 -5.48 19.69 -14.40
C ASP A 203 -6.30 19.89 -13.11
N LEU A 204 -6.29 18.90 -12.21
CA LEU A 204 -6.88 19.02 -10.88
C LEU A 204 -6.24 20.14 -10.07
N TYR A 205 -4.92 20.27 -10.10
CA TYR A 205 -4.21 21.34 -9.40
C TYR A 205 -4.62 22.74 -9.88
N GLN A 206 -4.96 22.88 -11.15
CA GLN A 206 -5.40 24.16 -11.73
C GLN A 206 -6.89 24.44 -11.50
N SER A 207 -7.73 23.41 -11.57
CA SER A 207 -9.19 23.55 -11.61
C SER A 207 -9.88 23.34 -10.26
N ASN A 208 -9.28 22.61 -9.32
CA ASN A 208 -9.89 22.25 -8.04
C ASN A 208 -9.15 22.90 -6.85
N LEU A 209 -9.89 23.63 -6.01
CA LEU A 209 -9.36 24.35 -4.84
C LEU A 209 -8.75 23.41 -3.79
N TRP A 210 -9.38 22.26 -3.57
CA TRP A 210 -8.91 21.25 -2.63
C TRP A 210 -7.60 20.63 -3.10
N ALA A 211 -7.51 20.21 -4.37
CA ALA A 211 -6.29 19.69 -4.97
C ALA A 211 -5.14 20.72 -4.90
N LYS A 212 -5.44 22.00 -5.14
CA LYS A 212 -4.49 23.11 -5.04
C LYS A 212 -3.93 23.30 -3.62
N ALA A 213 -4.74 23.08 -2.60
CA ALA A 213 -4.32 23.12 -1.20
C ALA A 213 -3.52 21.87 -0.78
N LEU A 214 -3.95 20.68 -1.22
CA LEU A 214 -3.41 19.39 -0.78
C LEU A 214 -2.12 19.00 -1.50
N PHE A 215 -2.09 19.07 -2.83
CA PHE A 215 -0.98 18.52 -3.63
C PHE A 215 0.41 19.11 -3.35
N PRO A 216 0.56 20.40 -2.98
CA PRO A 216 1.86 20.95 -2.59
C PRO A 216 2.42 20.36 -1.29
N ILE A 217 1.58 19.77 -0.45
CA ILE A 217 1.99 19.24 0.86
C ILE A 217 2.76 17.93 0.67
N GLN A 218 3.91 17.83 1.33
CA GLN A 218 4.76 16.64 1.36
C GLN A 218 5.01 16.20 2.80
N ILE A 219 4.74 14.92 3.08
CA ILE A 219 4.90 14.33 4.43
C ILE A 219 6.06 13.32 4.52
N ARG A 220 6.70 13.00 3.39
CA ARG A 220 7.89 12.13 3.30
C ARG A 220 9.03 12.61 4.21
N GLN A 221 9.71 11.69 4.90
CA GLN A 221 10.84 12.02 5.79
C GLN A 221 12.20 11.80 5.09
N GLY A 222 13.17 12.69 5.33
CA GLY A 222 14.49 12.73 4.65
C GLY A 222 15.35 11.45 4.71
N VAL A 223 15.04 10.49 5.60
CA VAL A 223 15.72 9.18 5.62
C VAL A 223 15.33 8.33 4.40
N GLU A 224 14.11 8.52 3.87
CA GLU A 224 13.62 7.89 2.63
C GLU A 224 14.34 8.45 1.39
N LEU A 225 14.78 9.72 1.46
CA LEU A 225 15.66 10.35 0.46
C LEU A 225 17.10 9.79 0.47
N GLY A 226 17.60 9.30 1.61
CA GLY A 226 18.95 8.69 1.71
C GLY A 226 19.11 7.43 0.88
N ILE A 227 18.01 6.70 0.66
CA ILE A 227 18.00 5.49 -0.17
C ILE A 227 18.07 5.84 -1.68
N LYS A 228 17.84 7.10 -2.08
CA LYS A 228 18.19 7.57 -3.44
C LYS A 228 19.67 7.43 -3.73
N ARG A 229 20.56 7.64 -2.75
CA ARG A 229 22.02 7.45 -2.95
C ARG A 229 22.34 5.97 -3.12
N PHE A 230 21.67 5.10 -2.37
CA PHE A 230 21.84 3.65 -2.46
C PHE A 230 21.36 3.09 -3.80
N LEU A 231 20.22 3.57 -4.31
CA LEU A 231 19.74 3.21 -5.65
C LEU A 231 20.61 3.82 -6.75
N ALA A 232 21.07 5.08 -6.62
CA ALA A 232 22.00 5.73 -7.56
C ALA A 232 23.34 4.98 -7.72
N LEU A 233 23.78 4.24 -6.71
CA LEU A 233 24.94 3.34 -6.83
C LEU A 233 24.64 2.09 -7.68
N LYS A 234 23.37 1.68 -7.79
CA LYS A 234 22.91 0.58 -8.66
C LYS A 234 22.37 1.05 -10.02
N THR A 235 22.26 2.37 -10.28
CA THR A 235 21.75 2.94 -11.54
C THR A 235 22.79 2.92 -12.67
N LYS A 236 23.22 1.73 -13.09
CA LYS A 236 23.41 1.48 -14.54
C LYS A 236 22.11 1.05 -15.21
N PHE A 237 21.07 0.69 -14.44
CA PHE A 237 19.74 0.30 -14.92
C PHE A 237 18.71 1.44 -15.03
N ALA A 238 19.02 2.66 -14.59
CA ALA A 238 18.04 3.76 -14.53
C ALA A 238 18.55 5.08 -15.16
N LYS A 239 19.19 5.00 -16.33
CA LYS A 239 19.74 6.17 -17.02
C LYS A 239 18.92 6.70 -18.20
N THR A 240 17.70 6.22 -18.40
CA THR A 240 16.78 6.84 -19.35
C THR A 240 15.39 6.81 -18.76
N PHE A 241 14.98 7.92 -18.16
CA PHE A 241 13.59 8.43 -18.08
C PHE A 241 13.69 9.79 -17.39
N ILE A 242 13.79 10.85 -18.20
CA ILE A 242 14.06 12.22 -17.76
C ILE A 242 12.74 12.93 -17.49
N GLY A 243 12.61 13.43 -16.26
CA GLY A 243 11.54 14.31 -15.82
C GLY A 243 11.60 14.39 -14.29
N SER A 244 12.01 15.53 -13.76
CA SER A 244 12.33 15.77 -12.35
C SER A 244 11.11 15.71 -11.41
N SER A 245 10.48 14.55 -11.28
CA SER A 245 9.59 14.21 -10.18
C SER A 245 10.02 12.86 -9.62
N LEU A 246 10.60 12.92 -8.42
CA LEU A 246 11.29 11.80 -7.79
C LEU A 246 10.26 10.80 -7.25
N ASN A 247 9.78 9.91 -8.13
CA ASN A 247 9.01 8.73 -7.77
C ASN A 247 9.93 7.76 -7.01
N LEU A 248 9.77 7.75 -5.69
CA LEU A 248 10.47 6.85 -4.77
C LEU A 248 9.91 5.43 -4.95
N ILE A 249 10.74 4.48 -5.42
CA ILE A 249 10.38 3.08 -5.77
C ILE A 249 10.21 2.18 -4.51
N PHE A 250 9.93 2.77 -3.34
CA PHE A 250 10.21 2.09 -2.07
C PHE A 250 9.18 1.06 -1.61
N PRO A 251 7.85 1.26 -1.76
CA PRO A 251 6.88 0.21 -1.44
C PRO A 251 6.95 -0.99 -2.38
N ALA A 252 7.25 -0.71 -3.65
CA ALA A 252 7.49 -1.74 -4.65
C ALA A 252 8.61 -2.68 -4.19
N LEU A 253 9.73 -2.20 -3.64
CA LEU A 253 10.91 -3.04 -3.35
C LEU A 253 10.71 -4.18 -2.31
N GLU A 254 9.80 -4.05 -1.34
CA GLU A 254 9.51 -5.15 -0.41
C GLU A 254 8.44 -6.10 -0.95
N ARG A 255 7.42 -5.58 -1.64
CA ARG A 255 6.37 -6.36 -2.33
C ARG A 255 6.86 -7.01 -3.62
N SER A 256 7.98 -6.51 -4.18
CA SER A 256 8.52 -6.91 -5.48
C SER A 256 9.59 -7.99 -5.41
N ARG A 257 9.77 -8.65 -4.26
CA ARG A 257 10.78 -9.71 -4.16
C ARG A 257 10.27 -10.91 -4.92
N ALA A 258 11.05 -11.34 -5.90
CA ALA A 258 10.80 -12.61 -6.56
C ALA A 258 10.92 -13.73 -5.53
N VAL A 259 9.93 -14.61 -5.48
CA VAL A 259 9.86 -15.74 -4.57
C VAL A 259 10.08 -17.01 -5.38
N PHE A 260 10.95 -17.89 -4.92
CA PHE A 260 11.13 -19.20 -5.52
C PHE A 260 10.44 -20.27 -4.67
N ILE A 261 9.40 -20.88 -5.25
CA ILE A 261 8.69 -22.00 -4.65
C ILE A 261 9.22 -23.28 -5.27
N GLU A 262 9.86 -24.11 -4.46
CA GLU A 262 10.35 -25.42 -4.90
C GLU A 262 9.21 -26.42 -5.08
N THR A 263 9.47 -27.44 -5.89
CA THR A 263 8.63 -28.63 -5.99
C THR A 263 9.35 -29.82 -5.36
N GLU A 264 8.62 -30.62 -4.58
CA GLU A 264 9.17 -31.83 -3.95
C GLU A 264 9.58 -32.90 -4.98
N SER A 265 8.91 -32.90 -6.13
CA SER A 265 9.13 -33.84 -7.23
C SER A 265 9.71 -33.15 -8.46
N TRP A 266 10.40 -33.93 -9.29
CA TRP A 266 10.88 -33.49 -10.59
C TRP A 266 9.78 -33.67 -11.64
N PHE A 267 9.41 -32.59 -12.32
CA PHE A 267 8.41 -32.57 -13.38
C PHE A 267 9.03 -32.20 -14.73
N ASP A 268 8.75 -33.01 -15.75
CA ASP A 268 9.17 -32.75 -17.13
C ASP A 268 8.28 -31.69 -17.80
N ASN A 269 7.04 -31.53 -17.31
CA ASN A 269 6.05 -30.60 -17.86
C ASN A 269 5.92 -29.34 -16.98
N SER A 270 6.00 -28.15 -17.60
CA SER A 270 5.83 -26.87 -16.93
C SER A 270 4.47 -26.70 -16.26
N ASN A 271 3.40 -27.27 -16.84
CA ASN A 271 2.05 -27.20 -16.28
C ASN A 271 1.93 -28.03 -15.00
N GLN A 272 2.48 -29.25 -14.97
CA GLN A 272 2.49 -30.08 -13.76
C GLN A 272 3.28 -29.41 -12.63
N ARG A 273 4.41 -28.79 -12.98
CA ARG A 273 5.21 -28.00 -12.03
C ARG A 273 4.43 -26.82 -11.46
N LEU A 274 3.71 -26.10 -12.33
CA LEU A 274 2.86 -24.98 -11.91
C LEU A 274 1.74 -25.45 -10.99
N ASP A 275 1.05 -26.53 -11.33
CA ASP A 275 -0.06 -27.07 -10.54
C ASP A 275 0.43 -27.55 -9.15
N ALA A 276 1.63 -28.14 -9.07
CA ALA A 276 2.26 -28.49 -7.79
C ALA A 276 2.55 -27.26 -6.92
N VAL A 277 3.08 -26.18 -7.51
CA VAL A 277 3.33 -24.91 -6.81
C VAL A 277 2.03 -24.26 -6.35
N ILE A 278 0.99 -24.25 -7.19
CA ILE A 278 -0.34 -23.73 -6.82
C ILE A 278 -0.89 -24.51 -5.61
N THR A 279 -0.79 -25.84 -5.65
CA THR A 279 -1.25 -26.70 -4.54
C THR A 279 -0.52 -26.38 -3.24
N ARG A 280 0.81 -26.18 -3.30
CA ARG A 280 1.61 -25.79 -2.13
C ARG A 280 1.21 -24.42 -1.59
N LEU A 281 1.06 -23.41 -2.44
CA LEU A 281 0.63 -22.07 -2.03
C LEU A 281 -0.75 -22.08 -1.35
N MET A 282 -1.70 -22.84 -1.92
CA MET A 282 -3.02 -23.01 -1.32
C MET A 282 -2.95 -23.72 0.03
N SER A 283 -2.05 -24.71 0.18
CA SER A 283 -1.82 -25.38 1.48
C SER A 283 -1.27 -24.44 2.56
N TYR A 284 -0.58 -23.37 2.15
CA TYR A 284 -0.09 -22.31 3.04
C TYR A 284 -1.12 -21.20 3.30
N GLY A 285 -2.34 -21.34 2.75
CA GLY A 285 -3.46 -20.43 2.98
C GLY A 285 -3.60 -19.29 1.97
N HIS A 286 -2.79 -19.28 0.90
CA HIS A 286 -2.92 -18.29 -0.18
C HIS A 286 -4.07 -18.63 -1.12
N GLU A 287 -4.77 -17.61 -1.60
CA GLU A 287 -5.71 -17.79 -2.70
C GLU A 287 -5.01 -17.55 -4.03
N VAL A 288 -5.13 -18.52 -4.95
CA VAL A 288 -4.44 -18.47 -6.24
C VAL A 288 -5.44 -18.62 -7.37
N LYS A 289 -5.48 -17.64 -8.26
CA LYS A 289 -6.26 -17.67 -9.50
C LYS A 289 -5.31 -17.61 -10.70
N VAL A 290 -5.38 -18.61 -11.57
CA VAL A 290 -4.64 -18.61 -12.84
C VAL A 290 -5.38 -17.72 -13.83
N LEU A 291 -4.74 -16.65 -14.31
CA LEU A 291 -5.32 -15.74 -15.30
C LEU A 291 -5.00 -16.21 -16.72
N GLU A 292 -3.75 -16.61 -16.95
CA GLU A 292 -3.27 -17.05 -18.26
C GLU A 292 -2.31 -18.22 -18.08
N ARG A 293 -2.47 -19.27 -18.92
CA ARG A 293 -1.53 -20.39 -19.00
C ARG A 293 -0.66 -20.26 -20.25
N GLY A 294 0.59 -20.68 -20.13
CA GLY A 294 1.57 -20.61 -21.21
C GLY A 294 2.94 -21.10 -20.76
N SER A 295 3.99 -20.74 -21.50
CA SER A 295 5.38 -20.97 -21.08
C SER A 295 5.73 -20.21 -19.80
N ILE A 296 5.15 -19.02 -19.64
CA ILE A 296 5.12 -18.23 -18.41
C ILE A 296 3.64 -18.00 -18.10
N ALA A 297 3.18 -18.43 -16.93
CA ALA A 297 1.79 -18.27 -16.53
C ALA A 297 1.61 -16.98 -15.74
N THR A 298 0.46 -16.33 -15.88
CA THR A 298 0.08 -15.18 -15.05
C THR A 298 -0.84 -15.66 -13.94
N LEU A 299 -0.45 -15.41 -12.69
CA LEU A 299 -1.21 -15.75 -11.49
C LEU A 299 -1.65 -14.49 -10.76
N LYS A 300 -2.87 -14.49 -10.25
CA LYS A 300 -3.28 -13.61 -9.15
C LYS A 300 -3.15 -14.41 -7.86
N ILE A 301 -2.21 -14.00 -7.00
CA ILE A 301 -2.00 -14.60 -5.67
C ILE A 301 -2.46 -13.54 -4.66
N ASP A 302 -3.49 -13.87 -3.90
CA ASP A 302 -4.25 -12.94 -3.07
C ASP A 302 -4.66 -11.68 -3.91
N ASN A 303 -4.12 -10.51 -3.57
CA ASN A 303 -4.42 -9.25 -4.28
C ASN A 303 -3.36 -8.83 -5.31
N LEU A 304 -2.30 -9.61 -5.52
CA LEU A 304 -1.16 -9.23 -6.35
C LEU A 304 -1.00 -10.15 -7.56
N LEU A 305 -0.48 -9.58 -8.65
CA LEU A 305 -0.20 -10.32 -9.88
C LEU A 305 1.25 -10.77 -9.92
N TYR A 306 1.46 -11.99 -10.42
CA TYR A 306 2.78 -12.60 -10.58
C TYR A 306 2.89 -13.32 -11.92
N ASP A 307 4.03 -13.15 -12.57
CA ASP A 307 4.48 -14.05 -13.62
C ASP A 307 5.18 -15.25 -12.98
N ALA A 308 4.67 -16.45 -13.26
CA ALA A 308 5.18 -17.72 -12.79
C ALA A 308 6.14 -18.31 -13.83
N ILE A 309 7.44 -18.16 -13.57
CA ILE A 309 8.50 -18.62 -14.47
C ILE A 309 9.04 -19.97 -13.98
N PRO A 310 8.91 -21.05 -14.76
CA PRO A 310 9.55 -22.33 -14.43
C PRO A 310 11.06 -22.14 -14.31
N HIS A 311 11.63 -22.54 -13.17
CA HIS A 311 13.04 -22.30 -12.86
C HIS A 311 13.65 -23.48 -12.07
N PHE A 312 14.97 -23.48 -11.93
CA PHE A 312 15.67 -24.37 -11.03
C PHE A 312 16.79 -23.61 -10.32
N VAL A 313 17.08 -23.97 -9.09
CA VAL A 313 18.19 -23.42 -8.30
C VAL A 313 19.23 -24.51 -8.11
N MET A 314 20.49 -24.18 -8.39
CA MET A 314 21.61 -25.10 -8.18
C MET A 314 22.12 -24.99 -6.74
N MET A 315 21.94 -26.06 -5.98
CA MET A 315 22.58 -26.25 -4.67
C MET A 315 23.62 -27.38 -4.79
N LYS A 316 23.70 -28.30 -3.83
CA LYS A 316 24.45 -29.57 -4.00
C LYS A 316 23.82 -30.46 -5.09
N VAL A 317 22.49 -30.38 -5.23
CA VAL A 317 21.67 -31.02 -6.27
C VAL A 317 20.74 -29.96 -6.88
N PRO A 318 20.30 -30.11 -8.14
CA PRO A 318 19.35 -29.19 -8.75
C PRO A 318 17.98 -29.32 -8.08
N ILE A 319 17.45 -28.19 -7.60
CA ILE A 319 16.10 -28.10 -7.04
C ILE A 319 15.21 -27.41 -8.06
N GLN A 320 14.13 -28.08 -8.47
CA GLN A 320 13.19 -27.58 -9.45
C GLN A 320 12.08 -26.76 -8.76
N GLY A 321 11.53 -25.76 -9.45
CA GLY A 321 10.44 -24.97 -8.92
C GLY A 321 9.93 -23.89 -9.86
N VAL A 322 9.26 -22.91 -9.29
CA VAL A 322 8.73 -21.74 -10.01
C VAL A 322 9.20 -20.47 -9.32
N ARG A 323 9.73 -19.54 -10.11
CA ARG A 323 10.01 -18.19 -9.64
C ARG A 323 8.81 -17.29 -9.94
N LEU A 324 8.18 -16.82 -8.88
CA LEU A 324 7.11 -15.83 -8.93
C LEU A 324 7.73 -14.45 -9.01
N ILE A 325 7.53 -13.76 -10.14
CA ILE A 325 7.99 -12.39 -10.34
C ILE A 325 6.76 -11.49 -10.30
N PRO A 326 6.69 -10.52 -9.38
CA PRO A 326 5.55 -9.61 -9.32
C PRO A 326 5.39 -8.86 -10.66
N LYS A 327 4.17 -8.95 -11.20
CA LYS A 327 3.78 -8.37 -12.48
C LYS A 327 3.19 -6.99 -12.22
N ARG A 328 3.76 -5.97 -12.84
CA ARG A 328 3.21 -4.61 -12.80
C ARG A 328 2.09 -4.49 -13.84
N PRO A 329 1.12 -3.58 -13.63
CA PRO A 329 0.16 -3.24 -14.68
C PRO A 329 0.92 -2.85 -15.96
N LEU A 330 0.55 -3.45 -17.09
CA LEU A 330 1.23 -3.29 -18.38
C LEU A 330 0.85 -1.99 -19.09
#